data_AF-A0A0Q6UZC1-F1
#
_entry.id   AF-A0A0Q6UZC1-F1
#
_cell.length_a   1.000
_cell.length_b   1.000
_cell.length_c   1.000
_cell.angle_alpha   90.00
_cell.angle_beta   90.00
_cell.angle_gamma   90.00
#
_symmetry.space_group_name_H-M   'P 1'
#
loop_
_entity.id
_entity.type
_entity.pdbx_description
1 polymer ?
#
loop_
_entity_poly.entity_id
_entity_poly.type
_entity_poly.pdbx_seq_one_letter_code
_entity_poly.pdbx_strand_id
1 'polypeptide(L)'
;MALALAVAVFGSWTALDLASRVQAHIGRARLVWTSTAATAMGLSIWSMHFIAMLGFDPGSPVAYAPGLTVLSLALAIGSTWGAFLAATRPGAKLAGVLVAGAVMGLGICAMHYVGMAALRTAVALDYRPGLVALSLAIAIVASTVGLLVARRPRAAASRLLAAGLLGMAIAGMHYTAMAALDLTPIAGASVVTPLGVPPFLLGVGVAAGTLLILFLAIMASLYDQRGNILQALDAGGVGYWEYDLRGQTLQASSQVKALFGLRGDDEFTLQNWLGSLSPEDRARRDRAVESAQRGGADYDAEYRLTGQDRWVNVRGKVIRDPQGRATRMIGVVLDVTDRHQAFAAVTASEQRHRLLTNELNHRVKNTLATIQSIARHTARGAASVAEFRQAFEDRLLALSAAHNLLTQSSWEAADVGDLLAQELAPYPAEQVSVAGPSLSLPARQALALGMVFHELTTNAAKYGALATATGRLNVRWASLDIGGDAPLLTLEWRETGGPKVSPPARAGFGSRLVKSSVEQDLRGKLALEFNPAGLVCRIEAPLQSIPERETTFGL
;
A
#
# COMPACT_ATOMS: atom_id res chain seq x y z
N MET A 1 40.64 41.35 -13.40
CA MET A 1 40.42 40.81 -12.04
C MET A 1 38.96 40.46 -11.76
N ALA A 2 38.02 41.43 -11.75
CA ALA A 2 36.61 41.18 -11.39
C ALA A 2 35.94 40.06 -12.22
N LEU A 3 36.12 40.08 -13.55
CA LEU A 3 35.59 39.05 -14.44
C LEU A 3 36.14 37.64 -14.13
N ALA A 4 37.46 37.51 -13.90
CA ALA A 4 38.11 36.25 -13.58
C ALA A 4 37.58 35.67 -12.24
N LEU A 5 37.43 36.54 -11.23
CA LEU A 5 36.84 36.14 -9.94
C LEU A 5 35.38 35.69 -10.10
N ALA A 6 34.58 36.41 -10.88
CA ALA A 6 33.19 36.04 -11.15
C ALA A 6 33.08 34.66 -11.84
N VAL A 7 33.93 34.38 -12.83
CA VAL A 7 34.00 33.07 -13.50
C VAL A 7 34.38 31.95 -12.53
N ALA A 8 35.34 32.19 -11.63
CA ALA A 8 35.75 31.20 -10.63
C ALA A 8 34.67 30.92 -9.58
N VAL A 9 33.99 31.96 -9.08
CA VAL A 9 32.90 31.80 -8.10
C VAL A 9 31.71 31.09 -8.74
N PHE A 10 31.30 31.50 -9.95
CA PHE A 10 30.19 30.86 -10.65
C PHE A 10 30.49 29.41 -10.99
N GLY A 11 31.67 29.10 -11.54
CA GLY A 11 32.03 27.72 -11.84
C GLY A 11 32.22 26.85 -10.60
N SER A 12 32.72 27.41 -9.50
CA SER A 12 32.73 26.72 -8.20
C SER A 12 31.31 26.39 -7.73
N TRP A 13 30.37 27.31 -7.88
CA TRP A 13 28.96 27.06 -7.55
C TRP A 13 28.34 25.98 -8.43
N THR A 14 28.52 26.08 -9.76
CA THR A 14 28.05 25.08 -10.73
C THR A 14 28.59 23.69 -10.42
N ALA A 15 29.88 23.55 -10.19
CA ALA A 15 30.49 22.27 -9.89
C ALA A 15 30.00 21.68 -8.56
N LEU A 16 29.81 22.50 -7.53
CA LEU A 16 29.24 22.06 -6.24
C LEU A 16 27.76 21.68 -6.36
N ASP A 17 26.98 22.35 -7.22
CA ASP A 17 25.60 21.97 -7.50
C ASP A 17 25.54 20.61 -8.23
N LEU A 18 26.33 20.45 -9.29
CA LEU A 18 26.44 19.20 -10.05
C LEU A 18 26.96 18.05 -9.17
N ALA A 19 27.90 18.30 -8.25
CA ALA A 19 28.37 17.30 -7.30
C ALA A 19 27.27 16.78 -6.37
N SER A 20 26.26 17.59 -6.06
CA SER A 20 25.11 17.12 -5.28
C SER A 20 24.26 16.09 -6.05
N ARG A 21 24.27 16.14 -7.40
CA ARG A 21 23.62 15.13 -8.26
C ARG A 21 24.35 13.80 -8.27
N VAL A 22 25.69 13.82 -8.22
CA VAL A 22 26.49 12.60 -8.14
C VAL A 22 26.04 11.70 -6.98
N GLN A 23 25.62 12.30 -5.87
CA GLN A 23 25.17 11.57 -4.69
C GLN A 23 23.75 10.97 -4.86
N ALA A 24 22.93 11.56 -5.72
CA ALA A 24 21.55 11.12 -5.98
C ALA A 24 21.46 9.98 -7.01
N HIS A 25 22.52 9.69 -7.75
CA HIS A 25 22.53 8.70 -8.82
C HIS A 25 23.50 7.54 -8.58
N ILE A 26 23.17 6.39 -9.20
CA ILE A 26 24.00 5.18 -9.24
C ILE A 26 24.46 4.88 -10.68
N GLY A 27 25.45 4.00 -10.83
CA GLY A 27 25.89 3.48 -12.13
C GLY A 27 26.40 4.55 -13.11
N ARG A 28 25.96 4.46 -14.37
CA ARG A 28 26.43 5.35 -15.46
C ARG A 28 26.04 6.81 -15.26
N ALA A 29 24.83 7.09 -14.76
CA ALA A 29 24.36 8.46 -14.51
C ALA A 29 25.25 9.19 -13.50
N ARG A 30 25.70 8.48 -12.46
CA ARG A 30 26.69 9.02 -11.51
C ARG A 30 28.00 9.42 -12.18
N LEU A 31 28.52 8.57 -13.07
CA LEU A 31 29.77 8.84 -13.78
C LEU A 31 29.64 10.05 -14.70
N VAL A 32 28.49 10.19 -15.38
CA VAL A 32 28.17 11.36 -16.21
C VAL A 32 28.17 12.62 -15.34
N TRP A 33 27.41 12.65 -14.24
CA TRP A 33 27.37 13.82 -13.34
C TRP A 33 28.72 14.14 -12.72
N THR A 34 29.52 13.13 -12.38
CA THR A 34 30.87 13.33 -11.84
C THR A 34 31.76 13.98 -12.90
N SER A 35 31.66 13.50 -14.14
CA SER A 35 32.42 14.04 -15.27
C SER A 35 32.00 15.47 -15.57
N THR A 36 30.69 15.77 -15.62
CA THR A 36 30.17 17.12 -15.84
C THR A 36 30.61 18.09 -14.74
N ALA A 37 30.53 17.68 -13.47
CA ALA A 37 30.98 18.51 -12.33
C ALA A 37 32.48 18.81 -12.39
N ALA A 38 33.30 17.80 -12.68
CA ALA A 38 34.74 17.96 -12.80
C ALA A 38 35.15 18.82 -13.98
N THR A 39 34.54 18.62 -15.16
CA THR A 39 34.79 19.43 -16.34
C THR A 39 34.38 20.88 -16.11
N ALA A 40 33.22 21.13 -15.49
CA ALA A 40 32.77 22.47 -15.13
C ALA A 40 33.77 23.19 -14.21
N MET A 41 34.27 22.49 -13.18
CA MET A 41 35.28 23.02 -12.27
C MET A 41 36.61 23.27 -12.98
N GLY A 42 37.15 22.29 -13.71
CA GLY A 42 38.42 22.42 -14.41
C GLY A 42 38.40 23.53 -15.46
N LEU A 43 37.32 23.63 -16.25
CA LEU A 43 37.13 24.70 -17.22
C LEU A 43 37.07 26.06 -16.53
N SER A 44 36.34 26.19 -15.41
CA SER A 44 36.26 27.45 -14.65
C SER A 44 37.62 27.89 -14.09
N ILE A 45 38.40 26.97 -13.52
CA ILE A 45 39.74 27.24 -12.98
C ILE A 45 40.67 27.72 -14.11
N TRP A 46 40.69 26.99 -15.23
CA TRP A 46 41.50 27.37 -16.40
C TRP A 46 41.07 28.72 -16.98
N SER A 47 39.77 28.94 -17.16
CA SER A 47 39.26 30.20 -17.70
C SER A 47 39.55 31.37 -16.78
N MET A 48 39.40 31.22 -15.45
CA MET A 48 39.83 32.25 -14.50
C MET A 48 41.31 32.60 -14.71
N HIS A 49 42.17 31.59 -14.76
CA HIS A 49 43.61 31.77 -14.95
C HIS A 49 43.92 32.47 -16.28
N PHE A 50 43.34 32.01 -17.38
CA PHE A 50 43.58 32.56 -18.72
C PHE A 50 43.09 34.01 -18.83
N ILE A 51 41.89 34.32 -18.33
CA ILE A 51 41.35 35.68 -18.28
C ILE A 51 42.24 36.59 -17.42
N ALA A 52 42.75 36.08 -16.30
CA ALA A 52 43.62 36.85 -15.43
C ALA A 52 45.01 37.10 -16.05
N MET A 53 45.57 36.14 -16.79
CA MET A 53 46.79 36.35 -17.59
C MET A 53 46.61 37.38 -18.70
N LEU A 54 45.44 37.40 -19.38
CA LEU A 54 45.16 38.42 -20.39
C LEU A 54 45.08 39.85 -19.83
N GLY A 55 44.83 39.98 -18.52
CA GLY A 55 44.86 41.25 -17.80
C GLY A 55 46.23 41.61 -17.23
N PHE A 56 47.25 40.76 -17.40
CA PHE A 56 48.61 41.02 -16.98
C PHE A 56 49.39 41.72 -18.09
N ASP A 57 50.07 42.82 -17.76
CA ASP A 57 50.90 43.59 -18.67
C ASP A 57 52.39 43.45 -18.27
N PRO A 58 53.18 42.64 -18.99
CA PRO A 58 54.61 42.51 -18.74
C PRO A 58 55.46 43.65 -19.33
N GLY A 59 54.84 44.72 -19.83
CA GLY A 59 55.53 45.82 -20.50
C GLY A 59 56.01 45.50 -21.92
N SER A 60 55.52 44.39 -22.51
CA SER A 60 55.80 43.98 -23.89
C SER A 60 54.59 43.26 -24.52
N PRO A 61 54.42 43.27 -25.86
CA PRO A 61 53.36 42.52 -26.51
C PRO A 61 53.44 41.02 -26.17
N VAL A 62 52.28 40.43 -25.87
CA VAL A 62 52.15 39.01 -25.46
C VAL A 62 51.45 38.22 -26.55
N ALA A 63 52.03 37.08 -26.93
CA ALA A 63 51.37 36.05 -27.72
C ALA A 63 51.30 34.73 -26.95
N TYR A 64 50.48 33.78 -27.39
CA TYR A 64 50.27 32.50 -26.70
C TYR A 64 50.57 31.32 -27.61
N ALA A 65 51.30 30.32 -27.10
CA ALA A 65 51.55 29.06 -27.79
C ALA A 65 50.32 28.13 -27.70
N PRO A 66 49.60 27.85 -28.81
CA PRO A 66 48.32 27.13 -28.76
C PRO A 66 48.42 25.74 -28.12
N GLY A 67 49.50 25.00 -28.38
CA GLY A 67 49.70 23.66 -27.82
C GLY A 67 49.82 23.65 -26.29
N LEU A 68 50.58 24.59 -25.71
CA LEU A 68 50.72 24.69 -24.26
C LEU A 68 49.44 25.23 -23.60
N THR A 69 48.72 26.13 -24.27
CA THR A 69 47.41 26.62 -23.82
C THR A 69 46.37 25.49 -23.76
N VAL A 70 46.34 24.61 -24.75
CA VAL A 70 45.47 23.42 -24.75
C VAL A 70 45.92 22.40 -23.71
N LEU A 71 47.24 22.21 -23.54
CA LEU A 71 47.78 21.31 -22.51
C LEU A 71 47.41 21.80 -21.10
N SER A 72 47.49 23.10 -20.83
CA SER A 72 47.08 23.65 -19.54
C SER A 72 45.59 23.43 -19.27
N LEU A 73 44.72 23.60 -20.27
CA LEU A 73 43.30 23.25 -20.17
C LEU A 73 43.10 21.75 -19.85
N ALA A 74 43.81 20.87 -20.56
CA ALA A 74 43.73 19.43 -20.35
C ALA A 74 44.20 19.03 -18.94
N LEU A 75 45.24 19.69 -18.41
CA LEU A 75 45.72 19.47 -17.04
C LEU A 75 44.67 19.88 -16.00
N ALA A 76 44.01 21.02 -16.16
CA ALA A 76 42.95 21.44 -15.24
C ALA A 76 41.74 20.50 -15.27
N ILE A 77 41.26 20.11 -16.45
CA ILE A 77 40.12 19.19 -16.57
C ILE A 77 40.51 17.80 -16.05
N GLY A 78 41.66 17.26 -16.48
CA GLY A 78 42.11 15.92 -16.12
C GLY A 78 42.38 15.74 -14.63
N SER A 79 43.09 16.69 -14.00
CA SER A 79 43.38 16.63 -12.56
C SER A 79 42.11 16.74 -11.72
N THR A 80 41.20 17.63 -12.12
CA THR A 80 39.90 17.80 -11.46
C THR A 80 39.02 16.56 -11.63
N TRP A 81 39.01 15.97 -12.82
CA TRP A 81 38.27 14.73 -13.11
C TRP A 81 38.74 13.55 -12.28
N GLY A 82 40.05 13.29 -12.24
CA GLY A 82 40.62 12.23 -11.42
C GLY A 82 40.32 12.43 -9.93
N ALA A 83 40.41 13.67 -9.45
CA ALA A 83 40.16 14.00 -8.05
C ALA A 83 38.68 13.88 -7.66
N PHE A 84 37.75 14.34 -8.49
CA PHE A 84 36.31 14.17 -8.27
C PHE A 84 35.91 12.70 -8.31
N LEU A 85 36.44 11.91 -9.25
CA LEU A 85 36.21 10.47 -9.27
C LEU A 85 36.70 9.80 -7.99
N ALA A 86 37.90 10.15 -7.50
CA ALA A 86 38.43 9.57 -6.28
C ALA A 86 37.63 9.99 -5.04
N ALA A 87 37.29 11.28 -4.92
CA ALA A 87 36.64 11.85 -3.74
C ALA A 87 35.15 11.54 -3.66
N THR A 88 34.46 11.42 -4.79
CA THR A 88 33.03 11.12 -4.84
C THR A 88 32.73 9.63 -4.85
N ARG A 89 33.72 8.73 -4.87
CA ARG A 89 33.49 7.27 -4.76
C ARG A 89 32.70 6.89 -3.49
N PRO A 90 31.77 5.92 -3.56
CA PRO A 90 31.10 5.41 -2.36
C PRO A 90 32.13 4.89 -1.36
N GLY A 91 32.00 5.26 -0.09
CA GLY A 91 32.91 4.79 0.96
C GLY A 91 34.32 5.40 0.94
N ALA A 92 34.60 6.44 0.13
CA ALA A 92 35.90 7.09 0.12
C ALA A 92 36.30 7.60 1.54
N LYS A 93 37.44 7.13 2.07
CA LYS A 93 37.98 7.57 3.36
C LYS A 93 38.51 9.01 3.28
N LEU A 94 38.63 9.70 4.41
CA LEU A 94 39.21 11.04 4.47
C LEU A 94 40.62 11.09 3.85
N ALA A 95 41.47 10.11 4.16
CA ALA A 95 42.81 9.99 3.58
C ALA A 95 42.78 9.97 2.05
N GLY A 96 41.82 9.27 1.43
CA GLY A 96 41.66 9.24 -0.02
C GLY A 96 41.29 10.61 -0.60
N VAL A 97 40.52 11.42 0.14
CA VAL A 97 40.21 12.81 -0.28
C VAL A 97 41.41 13.72 -0.14
N LEU A 98 42.22 13.56 0.90
CA LEU A 98 43.45 14.34 1.06
C LEU A 98 44.41 14.07 -0.10
N VAL A 99 44.56 12.79 -0.50
CA VAL A 99 45.35 12.41 -1.69
C VAL A 99 44.75 12.99 -2.96
N ALA A 100 43.43 12.88 -3.16
CA ALA A 100 42.75 13.46 -4.32
C ALA A 100 42.91 14.99 -4.38
N GLY A 101 42.83 15.66 -3.23
CA GLY A 101 43.03 17.11 -3.10
C GLY A 101 44.46 17.53 -3.41
N ALA A 102 45.45 16.75 -2.97
CA ALA A 102 46.86 16.98 -3.33
C ALA A 102 47.10 16.82 -4.83
N VAL A 103 46.57 15.76 -5.45
CA VAL A 103 46.68 15.51 -6.90
C VAL A 103 46.00 16.64 -7.70
N MET A 104 44.80 17.06 -7.29
CA MET A 104 44.10 18.18 -7.93
C MET A 104 44.90 19.49 -7.79
N GLY A 105 45.40 19.79 -6.59
CA GLY A 105 46.20 20.98 -6.32
C GLY A 105 47.50 21.03 -7.13
N LEU A 106 48.23 19.91 -7.21
CA LEU A 106 49.40 19.76 -8.07
C LEU A 106 49.04 19.98 -9.55
N GLY A 107 47.93 19.41 -10.02
CA GLY A 107 47.47 19.60 -11.40
C GLY A 107 47.04 21.03 -11.72
N ILE A 108 46.39 21.72 -10.78
CA ILE A 108 46.02 23.15 -10.93
C ILE A 108 47.27 24.03 -10.97
N CYS A 109 48.25 23.73 -10.09
CA CYS A 109 49.54 24.42 -10.07
C CYS A 109 50.32 24.18 -11.38
N ALA A 110 50.36 22.94 -11.86
CA ALA A 110 50.94 22.60 -13.16
C ALA A 110 50.22 23.30 -14.31
N MET A 111 48.88 23.33 -14.31
CA MET A 111 48.11 24.09 -15.29
C MET A 111 48.50 25.56 -15.30
N HIS A 112 48.64 26.20 -14.13
CA HIS A 112 49.05 27.60 -14.03
C HIS A 112 50.43 27.84 -14.64
N TYR A 113 51.45 27.06 -14.25
CA TYR A 113 52.81 27.27 -14.74
C TYR A 113 53.00 26.85 -16.22
N VAL A 114 52.28 25.84 -16.70
CA VAL A 114 52.21 25.51 -18.14
C VAL A 114 51.50 26.63 -18.91
N GLY A 115 50.46 27.23 -18.32
CA GLY A 115 49.81 28.42 -18.84
C GLY A 115 50.78 29.61 -18.95
N MET A 116 51.58 29.84 -17.92
CA MET A 116 52.63 30.86 -17.93
C MET A 116 53.72 30.58 -18.98
N ALA A 117 54.14 29.32 -19.12
CA ALA A 117 55.09 28.89 -20.15
C ALA A 117 54.53 29.01 -21.58
N ALA A 118 53.20 29.12 -21.73
CA ALA A 118 52.57 29.38 -23.02
C ALA A 118 52.73 30.85 -23.46
N LEU A 119 53.03 31.79 -22.55
CA LEU A 119 53.28 33.18 -22.91
C LEU A 119 54.57 33.30 -23.72
N ARG A 120 54.48 33.97 -24.86
CA ARG A 120 55.60 34.42 -25.68
C ARG A 120 55.73 35.93 -25.50
N THR A 121 56.80 36.36 -24.85
CA THR A 121 57.08 37.75 -24.50
C THR A 121 58.56 38.08 -24.74
N ALA A 122 58.90 39.37 -24.73
CA ALA A 122 60.28 39.86 -24.85
C ALA A 122 61.04 39.90 -23.51
N VAL A 123 60.51 39.22 -22.49
CA VAL A 123 60.99 39.26 -21.10
C VAL A 123 61.13 37.83 -20.62
N ALA A 124 62.27 37.49 -20.01
CA ALA A 124 62.46 36.18 -19.40
C ALA A 124 61.68 36.12 -18.08
N LEU A 125 61.03 34.97 -17.87
CA LEU A 125 60.15 34.71 -16.74
C LEU A 125 60.90 33.84 -15.72
N ASP A 126 61.42 34.46 -14.67
CA ASP A 126 62.01 33.76 -13.53
C ASP A 126 61.01 33.65 -12.38
N TYR A 127 61.24 32.72 -11.45
CA TYR A 127 60.30 32.44 -10.35
C TYR A 127 60.98 32.39 -9.00
N ARG A 128 60.38 33.06 -8.01
CA ARG A 128 60.78 33.00 -6.61
C ARG A 128 60.28 31.71 -5.96
N PRO A 129 61.19 30.80 -5.53
CA PRO A 129 60.79 29.46 -5.10
C PRO A 129 59.84 29.45 -3.90
N GLY A 130 59.98 30.41 -2.97
CA GLY A 130 59.10 30.52 -1.80
C GLY A 130 57.63 30.82 -2.16
N LEU A 131 57.39 31.69 -3.13
CA LEU A 131 56.04 32.04 -3.56
C LEU A 131 55.41 30.97 -4.46
N VAL A 132 56.24 30.23 -5.22
CA VAL A 132 55.81 29.01 -5.94
C VAL A 132 55.37 27.93 -4.95
N ALA A 133 56.14 27.70 -3.88
CA ALA A 133 55.75 26.74 -2.84
C ALA A 133 54.46 27.17 -2.12
N LEU A 134 54.27 28.47 -1.87
CA LEU A 134 53.06 29.01 -1.26
C LEU A 134 51.84 28.85 -2.17
N SER A 135 51.95 29.16 -3.46
CA SER A 135 50.85 28.98 -4.42
C SER A 135 50.43 27.51 -4.52
N LEU A 136 51.39 26.58 -4.51
CA LEU A 136 51.11 25.14 -4.46
C LEU A 136 50.39 24.73 -3.17
N ALA A 137 50.82 25.23 -2.01
CA ALA A 137 50.16 24.96 -0.74
C ALA A 137 48.69 25.46 -0.75
N ILE A 138 48.45 26.68 -1.25
CA ILE A 138 47.09 27.22 -1.42
C ILE A 138 46.28 26.33 -2.37
N ALA A 139 46.85 25.90 -3.50
CA ALA A 139 46.18 25.03 -4.47
C ALA A 139 45.72 23.71 -3.83
N ILE A 140 46.58 23.05 -3.05
CA ILE A 140 46.28 21.78 -2.37
C ILE A 140 45.18 21.97 -1.32
N VAL A 141 45.28 23.02 -0.50
CA VAL A 141 44.30 23.30 0.55
C VAL A 141 42.94 23.63 -0.07
N ALA A 142 42.89 24.55 -1.03
CA ALA A 142 41.66 24.94 -1.71
C ALA A 142 41.00 23.74 -2.40
N SER A 143 41.80 22.91 -3.08
CA SER A 143 41.35 21.68 -3.73
C SER A 143 40.74 20.69 -2.74
N THR A 144 41.43 20.46 -1.63
CA THR A 144 40.97 19.54 -0.58
C THR A 144 39.66 20.03 0.04
N VAL A 145 39.57 21.32 0.37
CA VAL A 145 38.34 21.94 0.90
C VAL A 145 37.20 21.82 -0.11
N GLY A 146 37.44 22.12 -1.39
CA GLY A 146 36.46 21.98 -2.45
C GLY A 146 35.88 20.57 -2.55
N LEU A 147 36.74 19.54 -2.52
CA LEU A 147 36.30 18.14 -2.55
C LEU A 147 35.53 17.74 -1.29
N LEU A 148 35.96 18.19 -0.10
CA LEU A 148 35.23 17.95 1.15
C LEU A 148 33.84 18.62 1.14
N VAL A 149 33.74 19.79 0.51
CA VAL A 149 32.46 20.48 0.32
C VAL A 149 31.58 19.68 -0.64
N ALA A 150 32.10 19.25 -1.79
CA ALA A 150 31.38 18.47 -2.79
C ALA A 150 30.82 17.13 -2.26
N ARG A 151 31.42 16.58 -1.19
CA ARG A 151 31.01 15.30 -0.57
C ARG A 151 29.80 15.37 0.36
N ARG A 152 29.32 16.56 0.75
CA ARG A 152 28.19 16.67 1.69
C ARG A 152 27.04 17.46 1.07
N PRO A 153 25.80 16.94 1.14
CA PRO A 153 24.63 17.71 0.74
C PRO A 153 24.52 18.94 1.65
N ARG A 154 24.28 20.09 1.02
CA ARG A 154 24.29 21.40 1.67
C ARG A 154 23.11 22.23 1.18
N ALA A 155 22.54 23.02 2.07
CA ALA A 155 21.54 24.01 1.71
C ALA A 155 22.13 25.05 0.74
N ALA A 156 21.29 25.63 -0.11
CA ALA A 156 21.71 26.55 -1.17
C ALA A 156 22.58 27.71 -0.65
N ALA A 157 22.21 28.32 0.48
CA ALA A 157 22.98 29.41 1.09
C ALA A 157 24.41 28.99 1.48
N SER A 158 24.56 27.82 2.11
CA SER A 158 25.89 27.30 2.50
C SER A 158 26.75 26.90 1.30
N ARG A 159 26.12 26.47 0.20
CA ARG A 159 26.81 26.19 -1.07
C ARG A 159 27.32 27.47 -1.73
N LEU A 160 26.51 28.54 -1.72
CA LEU A 160 26.91 29.85 -2.25
C LEU A 160 28.14 30.40 -1.49
N LEU A 161 28.11 30.34 -0.16
CA LEU A 161 29.25 30.75 0.67
C LEU A 161 30.51 29.92 0.36
N ALA A 162 30.37 28.60 0.27
CA ALA A 162 31.50 27.72 -0.06
C ALA A 162 32.06 27.99 -1.47
N ALA A 163 31.20 28.26 -2.45
CA ALA A 163 31.62 28.65 -3.80
C ALA A 163 32.35 29.99 -3.83
N GLY A 164 31.89 30.97 -3.06
CA GLY A 164 32.57 32.26 -2.88
C GLY A 164 33.97 32.09 -2.30
N LEU A 165 34.11 31.33 -1.20
CA LEU A 165 35.40 31.03 -0.58
C LEU A 165 36.34 30.28 -1.52
N LEU A 166 35.82 29.27 -2.23
CA LEU A 166 36.62 28.48 -3.17
C LEU A 166 37.07 29.34 -4.36
N GLY A 167 36.20 30.17 -4.93
CA GLY A 167 36.54 31.09 -6.00
C GLY A 167 37.60 32.11 -5.59
N MET A 168 37.51 32.66 -4.38
CA MET A 168 38.55 33.53 -3.81
C MET A 168 39.87 32.79 -3.60
N ALA A 169 39.85 31.54 -3.14
CA ALA A 169 41.05 30.74 -2.96
C ALA A 169 41.73 30.40 -4.30
N ILE A 170 40.95 30.07 -5.33
CA ILE A 170 41.46 29.81 -6.70
C ILE A 170 42.09 31.09 -7.27
N ALA A 171 41.44 32.25 -7.14
CA ALA A 171 42.00 33.52 -7.55
C ALA A 171 43.26 33.88 -6.73
N GLY A 172 43.22 33.68 -5.41
CA GLY A 172 44.35 33.92 -4.51
C GLY A 172 45.57 33.07 -4.85
N MET A 173 45.37 31.79 -5.21
CA MET A 173 46.42 30.91 -5.72
C MET A 173 47.06 31.50 -6.98
N HIS A 174 46.24 31.92 -7.95
CA HIS A 174 46.73 32.50 -9.20
C HIS A 174 47.54 33.78 -8.97
N TYR A 175 47.02 34.73 -8.18
CA TYR A 175 47.73 35.98 -7.92
C TYR A 175 48.99 35.78 -7.06
N THR A 176 49.01 34.80 -6.16
CA THR A 176 50.24 34.41 -5.44
C THR A 176 51.29 33.87 -6.40
N ALA A 177 50.87 33.06 -7.38
CA ALA A 177 51.78 32.54 -8.38
C ALA A 177 52.27 33.63 -9.35
N MET A 178 51.43 34.60 -9.71
CA MET A 178 51.86 35.79 -10.47
C MET A 178 52.84 36.66 -9.66
N ALA A 179 52.65 36.81 -8.35
CA ALA A 179 53.57 37.53 -7.48
C ALA A 179 54.94 36.83 -7.35
N ALA A 180 55.03 35.54 -7.70
CA ALA A 180 56.29 34.80 -7.73
C ALA A 180 57.18 35.18 -8.92
N LEU A 181 56.62 35.85 -9.93
CA LEU A 181 57.29 36.16 -11.19
C LEU A 181 58.33 37.26 -11.00
N ASP A 182 59.54 37.03 -11.51
CA ASP A 182 60.57 38.05 -11.70
C ASP A 182 60.78 38.25 -13.20
N LEU A 183 60.77 39.50 -13.64
CA LEU A 183 60.75 39.89 -15.05
C LEU A 183 62.10 40.48 -15.44
N THR A 184 62.88 39.77 -16.25
CA THR A 184 64.18 40.25 -16.75
C THR A 184 64.11 40.53 -18.26
N PRO A 185 64.31 41.79 -18.73
CA PRO A 185 64.24 42.11 -20.16
C PRO A 185 65.28 41.33 -20.98
N ILE A 186 64.87 40.74 -22.10
CA ILE A 186 65.80 40.03 -22.99
C ILE A 186 66.42 41.03 -23.97
N ALA A 187 67.73 41.26 -23.88
CA ALA A 187 68.45 42.17 -24.77
C ALA A 187 68.37 41.68 -26.23
N GLY A 188 67.90 42.55 -27.13
CA GLY A 188 67.81 42.27 -28.58
C GLY A 188 66.51 41.60 -29.05
N ALA A 189 65.50 41.45 -28.19
CA ALA A 189 64.22 40.90 -28.58
C ALA A 189 63.45 41.85 -29.53
N SER A 190 63.20 41.39 -30.75
CA SER A 190 62.37 42.10 -31.73
C SER A 190 60.93 42.21 -31.24
N VAL A 191 60.36 43.42 -31.27
CA VAL A 191 58.93 43.66 -30.98
C VAL A 191 58.10 42.92 -32.02
N VAL A 192 57.56 41.75 -31.66
CA VAL A 192 56.62 41.03 -32.52
C VAL A 192 55.32 41.84 -32.56
N THR A 193 54.96 42.34 -33.73
CA THR A 193 53.64 42.91 -33.97
C THR A 193 52.58 41.83 -33.77
N PRO A 194 51.59 42.02 -32.89
CA PRO A 194 50.59 41.00 -32.63
C PRO A 194 49.66 40.86 -33.84
N LEU A 195 49.92 39.89 -34.70
CA LEU A 195 48.91 39.34 -35.62
C LEU A 195 47.99 38.43 -34.78
N GLY A 196 46.87 38.96 -34.30
CA GLY A 196 45.94 38.19 -33.47
C GLY A 196 44.71 38.98 -32.98
N VAL A 197 43.79 38.27 -32.33
CA VAL A 197 42.60 38.86 -31.69
C VAL A 197 43.03 39.65 -30.45
N PRO A 198 42.50 40.88 -30.24
CA PRO A 198 42.78 41.67 -29.03
C PRO A 198 42.59 40.87 -27.73
N PRO A 199 43.52 40.98 -26.75
CA PRO A 199 43.42 40.24 -25.48
C PRO A 199 42.09 40.43 -24.75
N PHE A 200 41.53 41.63 -24.82
CA PHE A 200 40.20 41.92 -24.28
C PHE A 200 39.11 41.05 -24.92
N LEU A 201 39.08 40.96 -26.25
CA LEU A 201 38.08 40.15 -26.98
C LEU A 201 38.27 38.65 -26.72
N LEU A 202 39.51 38.17 -26.60
CA LEU A 202 39.79 36.80 -26.17
C LEU A 202 39.29 36.53 -24.75
N GLY A 203 39.53 37.46 -23.82
CA GLY A 203 39.10 37.33 -22.43
C GLY A 203 37.58 37.31 -22.31
N VAL A 204 36.89 38.20 -23.01
CA VAL A 204 35.43 38.22 -23.10
C VAL A 204 34.90 36.94 -23.76
N GLY A 205 35.52 36.48 -24.85
CA GLY A 205 35.12 35.25 -25.55
C GLY A 205 35.26 34.00 -24.69
N VAL A 206 36.39 33.82 -24.01
CA VAL A 206 36.61 32.71 -23.07
C VAL A 206 35.64 32.79 -21.89
N ALA A 207 35.41 33.98 -21.34
CA ALA A 207 34.45 34.18 -20.27
C ALA A 207 33.03 33.81 -20.71
N ALA A 208 32.57 34.34 -21.83
CA ALA A 208 31.23 34.08 -22.37
C ALA A 208 31.04 32.59 -22.71
N GLY A 209 32.01 31.96 -23.37
CA GLY A 209 31.96 30.53 -23.67
C GLY A 209 31.92 29.66 -22.41
N THR A 210 32.72 30.00 -21.39
CA THR A 210 32.71 29.29 -20.11
C THR A 210 31.37 29.45 -19.39
N LEU A 211 30.88 30.69 -19.28
CA LEU A 211 29.60 30.96 -18.63
C LEU A 211 28.42 30.27 -19.35
N LEU A 212 28.44 30.22 -20.69
CA LEU A 212 27.44 29.49 -21.48
C LEU A 212 27.47 27.99 -21.18
N ILE A 213 28.65 27.36 -21.18
CA ILE A 213 28.79 25.93 -20.86
C ILE A 213 28.29 25.64 -19.44
N LEU A 214 28.68 26.48 -18.47
CA LEU A 214 28.25 26.35 -17.09
C LEU A 214 26.73 26.52 -16.95
N PHE A 215 26.14 27.50 -17.64
CA PHE A 215 24.69 27.73 -17.66
C PHE A 215 23.95 26.51 -18.24
N LEU A 216 24.39 25.98 -19.37
CA LEU A 216 23.81 24.77 -19.97
C LEU A 216 23.91 23.56 -19.03
N ALA A 217 25.02 23.41 -18.30
CA ALA A 217 25.19 22.34 -17.33
C ALA A 217 24.20 22.46 -16.15
N ILE A 218 23.94 23.68 -15.65
CA ILE A 218 22.93 23.93 -14.62
C ILE A 218 21.52 23.65 -15.15
N MET A 219 21.21 24.10 -16.37
CA MET A 219 19.92 23.84 -16.99
C MET A 219 19.66 22.34 -17.16
N ALA A 220 20.67 21.57 -17.58
CA ALA A 220 20.59 20.11 -17.63
C ALA A 220 20.37 19.50 -16.23
N SER A 221 21.07 20.00 -15.20
CA SER A 221 20.89 19.59 -13.79
C SER A 221 19.46 19.85 -13.28
N LEU A 222 18.88 21.00 -13.62
CA LEU A 222 17.52 21.36 -13.23
C LEU A 222 16.47 20.50 -13.95
N TYR A 223 16.68 20.22 -15.23
CA TYR A 223 15.79 19.39 -16.02
C TYR A 223 15.75 17.94 -15.50
N ASP A 224 16.92 17.36 -15.21
CA ASP A 224 17.04 16.02 -14.63
C ASP A 224 16.37 15.92 -13.25
N GLN A 225 16.59 16.92 -12.37
CA GLN A 225 15.92 16.95 -11.06
C GLN A 225 14.39 16.96 -11.20
N ARG A 226 13.87 17.78 -12.12
CA ARG A 226 12.43 17.85 -12.35
C ARG A 226 11.89 16.52 -12.90
N GLY A 227 12.59 15.91 -13.84
CA GLY A 227 12.23 14.61 -14.42
C GLY A 227 12.15 13.50 -13.37
N ASN A 228 13.17 13.38 -12.52
CA ASN A 228 13.23 12.32 -11.50
C ASN A 228 12.10 12.42 -10.47
N ILE A 229 11.75 13.64 -10.01
CA ILE A 229 10.64 13.84 -9.06
C ILE A 229 9.30 13.45 -9.71
N LEU A 230 9.07 13.88 -10.96
CA LEU A 230 7.84 13.57 -11.67
C LEU A 230 7.68 12.06 -11.91
N GLN A 231 8.76 11.37 -12.28
CA GLN A 231 8.77 9.91 -12.43
C GLN A 231 8.53 9.18 -11.11
N ALA A 232 9.08 9.66 -10.00
CA ALA A 232 8.85 9.06 -8.68
C ALA A 232 7.38 9.21 -8.23
N LEU A 233 6.75 10.35 -8.53
CA LEU A 233 5.31 10.55 -8.27
C LEU A 233 4.46 9.62 -9.14
N ASP A 234 4.78 9.51 -10.44
CA ASP A 234 4.10 8.65 -11.40
C ASP A 234 4.18 7.16 -11.00
N ALA A 235 5.37 6.68 -10.61
CA ALA A 235 5.58 5.31 -10.14
C ALA A 235 4.79 5.00 -8.85
N GLY A 236 4.54 6.01 -8.01
CA GLY A 236 3.69 5.88 -6.83
C GLY A 236 2.19 6.01 -7.11
N GLY A 237 1.80 6.21 -8.38
CA GLY A 237 0.41 6.52 -8.75
C GLY A 237 -0.08 7.85 -8.17
N VAL A 238 0.83 8.73 -7.75
CA VAL A 238 0.52 9.97 -7.03
C VAL A 238 0.31 11.10 -8.02
N GLY A 239 -0.90 11.64 -8.04
CA GLY A 239 -1.20 12.87 -8.78
C GLY A 239 -0.73 14.10 -8.01
N TYR A 240 -0.32 15.15 -8.71
CA TYR A 240 -0.07 16.47 -8.11
C TYR A 240 -1.02 17.53 -8.66
N TRP A 241 -1.25 18.57 -7.87
CA TRP A 241 -2.11 19.71 -8.21
C TRP A 241 -1.56 21.01 -7.63
N GLU A 242 -1.90 22.11 -8.30
CA GLU A 242 -1.64 23.47 -7.86
C GLU A 242 -2.91 24.29 -8.02
N TYR A 243 -3.31 24.97 -6.96
CA TYR A 243 -4.51 25.79 -6.91
C TYR A 243 -4.12 27.24 -6.58
N ASP A 244 -4.32 28.15 -7.53
CA ASP A 244 -4.16 29.58 -7.31
C ASP A 244 -5.35 30.10 -6.49
N LEU A 245 -5.08 30.60 -5.29
CA LEU A 245 -6.12 31.12 -4.39
C LEU A 245 -6.68 32.46 -4.84
N ARG A 246 -5.94 33.22 -5.65
CA ARG A 246 -6.36 34.54 -6.14
C ARG A 246 -7.13 34.43 -7.45
N GLY A 247 -6.54 33.75 -8.43
CA GLY A 247 -7.16 33.54 -9.74
C GLY A 247 -8.19 32.41 -9.77
N GLN A 248 -8.31 31.61 -8.70
CA GLN A 248 -9.16 30.42 -8.61
C GLN A 248 -8.92 29.41 -9.75
N THR A 249 -7.68 29.35 -10.25
CA THR A 249 -7.29 28.41 -11.31
C THR A 249 -6.70 27.16 -10.69
N LEU A 250 -7.09 25.99 -11.24
CA LEU A 250 -6.57 24.69 -10.82
C LEU A 250 -5.72 24.12 -11.96
N GLN A 251 -4.50 23.75 -11.65
CA GLN A 251 -3.66 22.94 -12.51
C GLN A 251 -3.51 21.56 -11.88
N ALA A 252 -3.59 20.51 -12.69
CA ALA A 252 -3.48 19.15 -12.24
C ALA A 252 -2.64 18.32 -13.21
N SER A 253 -1.88 17.39 -12.65
CA SER A 253 -1.08 16.42 -13.40
C SER A 253 -1.93 15.48 -14.25
N SER A 254 -1.31 14.84 -15.24
CA SER A 254 -1.93 13.77 -16.04
C SER A 254 -2.48 12.64 -15.17
N GLN A 255 -1.81 12.32 -14.06
CA GLN A 255 -2.25 11.28 -13.13
C GLN A 255 -3.56 11.67 -12.42
N VAL A 256 -3.73 12.93 -12.01
CA VAL A 256 -5.02 13.40 -11.48
C VAL A 256 -6.10 13.32 -12.56
N LYS A 257 -5.80 13.77 -13.79
CA LYS A 257 -6.74 13.70 -14.92
C LYS A 257 -7.17 12.26 -15.22
N ALA A 258 -6.26 11.29 -15.12
CA ALA A 258 -6.55 9.87 -15.28
C ALA A 258 -7.51 9.32 -14.21
N LEU A 259 -7.49 9.86 -12.98
CA LEU A 259 -8.52 9.56 -11.96
C LEU A 259 -9.91 9.99 -12.39
N PHE A 260 -10.00 10.87 -13.40
CA PHE A 260 -11.23 11.35 -13.99
C PHE A 260 -11.56 10.72 -15.35
N GLY A 261 -10.74 9.80 -15.86
CA GLY A 261 -10.86 9.26 -17.21
C GLY A 261 -10.44 10.23 -18.33
N LEU A 262 -9.78 11.34 -17.98
CA LEU A 262 -9.31 12.35 -18.91
C LEU A 262 -7.88 12.07 -19.36
N ARG A 263 -7.56 12.49 -20.59
CA ARG A 263 -6.20 12.46 -21.15
C ARG A 263 -5.36 13.60 -20.59
N GLY A 264 -4.03 13.48 -20.72
CA GLY A 264 -3.07 14.46 -20.17
C GLY A 264 -3.28 15.89 -20.67
N ASP A 265 -3.73 16.07 -21.92
CA ASP A 265 -3.95 17.38 -22.54
C ASP A 265 -5.35 17.95 -22.32
N ASP A 266 -6.28 17.15 -21.77
CA ASP A 266 -7.66 17.59 -21.54
C ASP A 266 -7.70 18.68 -20.47
N GLU A 267 -8.61 19.64 -20.60
CA GLU A 267 -8.80 20.68 -19.60
C GLU A 267 -9.34 20.08 -18.29
N PHE A 268 -8.76 20.47 -17.16
CA PHE A 268 -9.22 20.07 -15.84
C PHE A 268 -9.34 21.29 -14.94
N THR A 269 -10.58 21.66 -14.62
CA THR A 269 -10.88 22.88 -13.87
C THR A 269 -11.30 22.57 -12.43
N LEU A 270 -11.30 23.62 -11.59
CA LEU A 270 -11.89 23.53 -10.24
C LEU A 270 -13.36 23.08 -10.30
N GLN A 271 -14.11 23.49 -11.33
CA GLN A 271 -15.51 23.09 -11.47
C GLN A 271 -15.66 21.60 -11.78
N ASN A 272 -14.77 21.00 -12.57
CA ASN A 272 -14.77 19.55 -12.78
C ASN A 272 -14.48 18.81 -11.48
N TRP A 273 -13.46 19.25 -10.72
CA TRP A 273 -13.15 18.70 -9.40
C TRP A 273 -14.36 18.80 -8.45
N LEU A 274 -14.91 20.00 -8.27
CA LEU A 274 -16.08 20.19 -7.41
C LEU A 274 -17.24 19.33 -7.91
N GLY A 275 -17.50 19.30 -9.22
CA GLY A 275 -18.48 18.47 -9.93
C GLY A 275 -18.54 17.02 -9.45
N SER A 276 -17.37 16.44 -9.19
CA SER A 276 -17.20 15.06 -8.72
C SER A 276 -17.38 14.84 -7.21
N LEU A 277 -17.65 15.88 -6.44
CA LEU A 277 -17.87 15.79 -5.00
C LEU A 277 -19.36 15.92 -4.67
N SER A 278 -19.80 15.18 -3.64
CA SER A 278 -21.12 15.35 -3.04
C SER A 278 -21.26 16.78 -2.46
N PRO A 279 -22.49 17.32 -2.32
CA PRO A 279 -22.70 18.63 -1.72
C PRO A 279 -22.08 18.78 -0.31
N GLU A 280 -22.13 17.70 0.49
CA GLU A 280 -21.52 17.67 1.82
C GLU A 280 -19.98 17.69 1.76
N ASP A 281 -19.40 16.92 0.84
CA ASP A 281 -17.96 16.87 0.63
C ASP A 281 -17.40 18.21 0.13
N ARG A 282 -18.15 18.93 -0.71
CA ARG A 282 -17.82 20.29 -1.14
C ARG A 282 -17.76 21.25 0.05
N ALA A 283 -18.79 21.23 0.91
CA ALA A 283 -18.80 22.06 2.11
C ALA A 283 -17.65 21.71 3.08
N ARG A 284 -17.32 20.42 3.23
CA ARG A 284 -16.16 19.98 4.02
C ARG A 284 -14.84 20.49 3.43
N ARG A 285 -14.68 20.39 2.11
CA ARG A 285 -13.52 20.90 1.38
C ARG A 285 -13.34 22.39 1.61
N ASP A 286 -14.40 23.19 1.45
CA ASP A 286 -14.32 24.65 1.56
C ASP A 286 -13.90 25.08 2.96
N ARG A 287 -14.45 24.47 4.01
CA ARG A 287 -14.03 24.70 5.40
C ARG A 287 -12.56 24.34 5.65
N ALA A 288 -12.11 23.20 5.11
CA ALA A 288 -10.73 22.75 5.28
C ALA A 288 -9.74 23.65 4.53
N VAL A 289 -10.08 24.09 3.32
CA VAL A 289 -9.28 25.05 2.53
C VAL A 289 -9.21 26.40 3.25
N GLU A 290 -10.33 26.91 3.76
CA GLU A 290 -10.36 28.18 4.50
C GLU A 290 -9.54 28.12 5.80
N SER A 291 -9.62 27.00 6.53
CA SER A 291 -8.80 26.74 7.73
C SER A 291 -7.30 26.78 7.41
N ALA A 292 -6.87 26.07 6.36
CA ALA A 292 -5.47 26.07 5.93
C ALA A 292 -4.99 27.47 5.53
N GLN A 293 -5.84 28.25 4.83
CA GLN A 293 -5.51 29.64 4.45
C GLN A 293 -5.29 30.54 5.67
N ARG A 294 -6.08 30.37 6.73
CA ARG A 294 -5.93 31.10 8.01
C ARG A 294 -4.72 30.66 8.85
N GLY A 295 -3.96 29.65 8.41
CA GLY A 295 -2.80 29.15 9.14
C GLY A 295 -3.11 28.00 10.08
N GLY A 296 -4.24 27.31 9.89
CA GLY A 296 -4.51 26.02 10.52
C GLY A 296 -3.61 24.89 9.99
N ALA A 297 -3.99 23.65 10.27
CA ALA A 297 -3.29 22.47 9.75
C ALA A 297 -3.23 22.46 8.21
N ASP A 298 -2.21 21.78 7.66
CA ASP A 298 -2.13 21.50 6.24
C ASP A 298 -3.41 20.76 5.78
N TYR A 299 -3.85 21.00 4.55
CA TYR A 299 -5.05 20.41 4.00
C TYR A 299 -4.86 18.90 3.83
N ASP A 300 -5.72 18.10 4.46
CA ASP A 300 -5.78 16.64 4.31
C ASP A 300 -7.25 16.22 4.40
N ALA A 301 -7.77 15.63 3.32
CA ALA A 301 -9.14 15.18 3.27
C ALA A 301 -9.32 13.99 2.32
N GLU A 302 -10.25 13.10 2.67
CA GLU A 302 -10.67 12.00 1.81
C GLU A 302 -12.06 12.27 1.23
N TYR A 303 -12.24 11.89 -0.03
CA TYR A 303 -13.47 12.08 -0.78
C TYR A 303 -13.80 10.84 -1.60
N ARG A 304 -15.10 10.56 -1.75
CA ARG A 304 -15.58 9.62 -2.77
C ARG A 304 -15.98 10.39 -4.01
N LEU A 305 -15.34 10.09 -5.13
CA LEU A 305 -15.64 10.73 -6.40
C LEU A 305 -16.96 10.18 -6.96
N THR A 306 -17.92 11.07 -7.18
CA THR A 306 -19.21 10.74 -7.80
C THR A 306 -19.00 10.37 -9.27
N GLY A 307 -19.64 9.28 -9.71
CA GLY A 307 -19.56 8.80 -11.09
C GLY A 307 -18.31 8.00 -11.46
N GLN A 308 -17.29 7.91 -10.59
CA GLN A 308 -16.03 7.20 -10.88
C GLN A 308 -15.79 5.98 -9.98
N ASP A 309 -16.64 5.80 -8.95
CA ASP A 309 -16.50 4.81 -7.87
C ASP A 309 -15.08 4.72 -7.27
N ARG A 310 -14.45 5.88 -7.09
CA ARG A 310 -13.10 5.99 -6.53
C ARG A 310 -13.10 6.75 -5.22
N TRP A 311 -12.21 6.35 -4.33
CA TRP A 311 -11.85 7.13 -3.15
C TRP A 311 -10.50 7.78 -3.37
N VAL A 312 -10.40 9.06 -3.03
CA VAL A 312 -9.17 9.82 -3.16
C VAL A 312 -8.82 10.51 -1.84
N ASN A 313 -7.54 10.48 -1.48
CA ASN A 313 -6.99 11.31 -0.42
C ASN A 313 -6.27 12.50 -1.06
N VAL A 314 -6.69 13.71 -0.69
CA VAL A 314 -6.13 14.96 -1.20
C VAL A 314 -5.41 15.66 -0.08
N ARG A 315 -4.12 15.90 -0.29
CA ARG A 315 -3.26 16.62 0.65
C ARG A 315 -2.69 17.87 0.00
N GLY A 316 -2.54 18.94 0.76
CA GLY A 316 -1.99 20.19 0.24
C GLY A 316 -1.48 21.14 1.30
N LYS A 317 -0.54 21.99 0.89
CA LYS A 317 0.06 23.02 1.74
C LYS A 317 -0.13 24.39 1.12
N VAL A 318 -0.41 25.38 1.97
CA VAL A 318 -0.52 26.78 1.56
C VAL A 318 0.86 27.40 1.43
N ILE A 319 1.13 27.99 0.27
CA ILE A 319 2.30 28.83 0.01
C ILE A 319 1.89 30.29 0.23
N ARG A 320 2.75 31.02 0.94
CA ARG A 320 2.53 32.41 1.32
C ARG A 320 3.55 33.33 0.67
N ASP A 321 3.16 34.56 0.40
CA ASP A 321 4.11 35.61 -0.01
C ASP A 321 4.97 36.09 1.19
N PRO A 322 6.02 36.89 0.96
CA PRO A 322 6.84 37.45 2.03
C PRO A 322 6.06 38.31 3.05
N GLN A 323 4.86 38.76 2.70
CA GLN A 323 3.95 39.49 3.59
C GLN A 323 3.02 38.55 4.39
N GLY A 324 3.18 37.23 4.27
CA GLY A 324 2.42 36.22 5.01
C GLY A 324 1.05 35.88 4.42
N ARG A 325 0.67 36.47 3.28
CA ARG A 325 -0.63 36.23 2.65
C ARG A 325 -0.62 34.93 1.86
N ALA A 326 -1.68 34.13 1.98
CA ALA A 326 -1.86 32.91 1.19
C ALA A 326 -1.99 33.27 -0.30
N THR A 327 -1.15 32.67 -1.15
CA THR A 327 -1.14 32.92 -2.61
C THR A 327 -1.60 31.71 -3.40
N ARG A 328 -1.11 30.53 -3.06
CA ARG A 328 -1.45 29.28 -3.75
C ARG A 328 -1.44 28.10 -2.80
N MET A 329 -2.08 27.01 -3.20
CA MET A 329 -1.98 25.71 -2.55
C MET A 329 -1.35 24.72 -3.51
N ILE A 330 -0.40 23.93 -3.03
CA ILE A 330 0.20 22.85 -3.82
C ILE A 330 0.05 21.54 -3.06
N GLY A 331 -0.15 20.44 -3.77
CA GLY A 331 -0.50 19.20 -3.11
C GLY A 331 -0.48 17.98 -4.00
N VAL A 332 -0.89 16.86 -3.40
CA VAL A 332 -1.01 15.56 -4.04
C VAL A 332 -2.42 15.00 -3.91
N VAL A 333 -2.76 14.10 -4.83
CA VAL A 333 -3.95 13.24 -4.78
C VAL A 333 -3.47 11.80 -4.86
N LEU A 334 -3.93 10.97 -3.93
CA LEU A 334 -3.70 9.53 -3.93
C LEU A 334 -5.03 8.81 -4.14
N ASP A 335 -5.05 7.81 -5.03
CA ASP A 335 -6.16 6.86 -5.10
C ASP A 335 -6.06 5.91 -3.91
N VAL A 336 -7.12 5.86 -3.10
CA VAL A 336 -7.22 5.05 -1.88
C VAL A 336 -8.42 4.10 -1.96
N THR A 337 -8.91 3.82 -3.17
CA THR A 337 -10.07 2.95 -3.42
C THR A 337 -9.84 1.55 -2.87
N ASP A 338 -8.71 0.92 -3.19
CA ASP A 338 -8.36 -0.43 -2.72
C ASP A 338 -8.38 -0.54 -1.20
N ARG A 339 -7.90 0.50 -0.50
CA ARG A 339 -7.89 0.55 0.97
C ARG A 339 -9.32 0.58 1.53
N HIS A 340 -10.21 1.39 0.93
CA HIS A 340 -11.61 1.46 1.34
C HIS A 340 -12.37 0.16 1.04
N GLN A 341 -12.14 -0.44 -0.13
CA GLN A 341 -12.73 -1.74 -0.50
C GLN A 341 -12.29 -2.86 0.44
N ALA A 342 -10.99 -2.93 0.77
CA ALA A 342 -10.47 -3.90 1.72
C ALA A 342 -11.11 -3.74 3.12
N PHE A 343 -11.21 -2.49 3.61
CA PHE A 343 -11.85 -2.22 4.89
C PHE A 343 -13.35 -2.59 4.90
N ALA A 344 -14.06 -2.27 3.82
CA ALA A 344 -15.48 -2.63 3.66
C ALA A 344 -15.67 -4.16 3.64
N ALA A 345 -14.81 -4.89 2.92
CA ALA A 345 -14.85 -6.35 2.85
C ALA A 345 -14.62 -7.00 4.23
N VAL A 346 -13.65 -6.50 5.00
CA VAL A 346 -13.41 -6.96 6.38
C VAL A 346 -14.62 -6.70 7.25
N THR A 347 -15.18 -5.48 7.20
CA THR A 347 -16.35 -5.12 8.00
C THR A 347 -17.57 -6.00 7.66
N ALA A 348 -17.81 -6.26 6.37
CA ALA A 348 -18.89 -7.13 5.93
C ALA A 348 -18.68 -8.59 6.39
N SER A 349 -17.44 -9.09 6.35
CA SER A 349 -17.09 -10.40 6.88
C SER A 349 -17.33 -10.49 8.39
N GLU A 350 -16.92 -9.50 9.18
CA GLU A 350 -17.17 -9.46 10.62
C GLU A 350 -18.66 -9.46 10.96
N GLN A 351 -19.46 -8.66 10.23
CA GLN A 351 -20.92 -8.65 10.41
C GLN A 351 -21.52 -10.03 10.11
N ARG A 352 -21.09 -10.68 9.02
CA ARG A 352 -21.54 -12.04 8.68
C ARG A 352 -21.16 -13.05 9.76
N HIS A 353 -19.94 -12.99 10.28
CA HIS A 353 -19.50 -13.87 11.37
C HIS A 353 -20.31 -13.66 12.66
N ARG A 354 -20.64 -12.41 13.00
CA ARG A 354 -21.50 -12.10 14.17
C ARG A 354 -22.91 -12.67 14.02
N LEU A 355 -23.51 -12.54 12.83
CA LEU A 355 -24.84 -13.11 12.56
C LEU A 355 -24.83 -14.64 12.70
N LEU A 356 -23.85 -15.32 12.10
CA LEU A 356 -23.71 -16.77 12.23
C LEU A 356 -23.50 -17.22 13.67
N THR A 357 -22.68 -16.49 14.43
CA THR A 357 -22.43 -16.78 15.85
C THR A 357 -23.69 -16.63 16.69
N ASN A 358 -24.50 -15.60 16.42
CA ASN A 358 -25.77 -15.39 17.12
C ASN A 358 -26.77 -16.52 16.82
N GLU A 359 -26.87 -16.93 15.56
CA GLU A 359 -27.73 -18.03 15.13
C GLU A 359 -27.31 -19.36 15.76
N LEU A 360 -26.00 -19.67 15.76
CA LEU A 360 -25.44 -20.85 16.44
C LEU A 360 -25.76 -20.83 17.94
N ASN A 361 -25.56 -19.69 18.61
CA ASN A 361 -25.90 -19.56 20.03
C ASN A 361 -27.38 -19.79 20.30
N HIS A 362 -28.26 -19.29 19.43
CA HIS A 362 -29.69 -19.53 19.54
C HIS A 362 -30.03 -21.01 19.39
N ARG A 363 -29.35 -21.71 18.47
CA ARG A 363 -29.52 -23.16 18.24
C ARG A 363 -29.03 -23.99 19.41
N VAL A 364 -27.85 -23.69 19.95
CA VAL A 364 -27.31 -24.36 21.14
C VAL A 364 -28.27 -24.23 22.33
N LYS A 365 -28.84 -23.03 22.55
CA LYS A 365 -29.85 -22.81 23.60
C LYS A 365 -31.10 -23.68 23.39
N ASN A 366 -31.59 -23.79 22.16
CA ASN A 366 -32.75 -24.64 21.84
C ASN A 366 -32.47 -26.12 22.14
N THR A 367 -31.33 -26.66 21.70
CA THR A 367 -30.97 -28.06 21.96
C THR A 367 -30.78 -28.34 23.45
N LEU A 368 -30.15 -27.43 24.19
CA LEU A 368 -30.01 -27.55 25.64
C LEU A 368 -31.37 -27.57 26.35
N ALA A 369 -32.33 -26.74 25.92
CA ALA A 369 -33.68 -26.76 26.46
C ALA A 369 -34.39 -28.10 26.20
N THR A 370 -34.22 -28.68 25.00
CA THR A 370 -34.75 -30.02 24.67
C THR A 370 -34.13 -31.11 25.56
N ILE A 371 -32.81 -31.12 25.74
CA ILE A 371 -32.12 -32.07 26.63
C ILE A 371 -32.62 -31.94 28.07
N GLN A 372 -32.77 -30.70 28.56
CA GLN A 372 -33.33 -30.45 29.90
C GLN A 372 -34.76 -30.97 30.05
N SER A 373 -35.59 -30.83 29.00
CA SER A 373 -36.94 -31.39 28.97
C SER A 373 -36.90 -32.92 29.08
N ILE A 374 -36.07 -33.58 28.27
CA ILE A 374 -35.90 -35.05 28.29
C ILE A 374 -35.44 -35.55 29.66
N ALA A 375 -34.53 -34.83 30.32
CA ALA A 375 -34.06 -35.17 31.67
C ALA A 375 -35.20 -35.08 32.71
N ARG A 376 -35.95 -33.95 32.73
CA ARG A 376 -37.08 -33.73 33.66
C ARG A 376 -38.22 -34.72 33.44
N HIS A 377 -38.61 -34.86 32.17
CA HIS A 377 -39.03 -36.09 31.52
C HIS A 377 -38.76 -37.36 32.33
N THR A 378 -37.62 -37.94 32.02
CA THR A 378 -37.20 -39.28 32.40
C THR A 378 -37.16 -39.44 33.92
N ALA A 379 -36.74 -38.41 34.66
CA ALA A 379 -36.66 -38.44 36.12
C ALA A 379 -38.01 -38.63 36.81
N ARG A 380 -39.11 -38.06 36.28
CA ARG A 380 -40.46 -38.21 36.87
C ARG A 380 -41.07 -39.60 36.68
N GLY A 381 -40.50 -40.42 35.78
CA GLY A 381 -41.06 -41.70 35.39
C GLY A 381 -40.24 -42.93 35.81
N ALA A 382 -38.95 -42.76 36.12
CA ALA A 382 -38.07 -43.85 36.48
C ALA A 382 -38.32 -44.33 37.92
N ALA A 383 -38.36 -45.64 38.13
CA ALA A 383 -38.50 -46.25 39.45
C ALA A 383 -37.15 -46.36 40.18
N SER A 384 -36.03 -46.22 39.48
CA SER A 384 -34.68 -46.24 40.03
C SER A 384 -33.70 -45.35 39.26
N VAL A 385 -32.56 -45.03 39.87
CA VAL A 385 -31.47 -44.29 39.20
C VAL A 385 -30.90 -45.07 38.01
N ALA A 386 -30.83 -46.40 38.11
CA ALA A 386 -30.34 -47.24 37.00
C ALA A 386 -31.28 -47.20 35.79
N GLU A 387 -32.60 -47.25 36.03
CA GLU A 387 -33.61 -47.12 34.97
C GLU A 387 -33.61 -45.70 34.37
N PHE A 388 -33.46 -44.67 35.21
CA PHE A 388 -33.29 -43.29 34.73
C PHE A 388 -32.07 -43.17 33.81
N ARG A 389 -30.91 -43.68 34.22
CA ARG A 389 -29.66 -43.62 33.45
C ARG A 389 -29.84 -44.27 32.08
N GLN A 390 -30.33 -45.50 32.05
CA GLN A 390 -30.52 -46.23 30.78
C GLN A 390 -31.52 -45.51 29.87
N ALA A 391 -32.69 -45.15 30.39
CA ALA A 391 -33.73 -44.51 29.58
C ALA A 391 -33.35 -43.09 29.13
N PHE A 392 -32.49 -42.38 29.86
CA PHE A 392 -31.98 -41.08 29.47
C PHE A 392 -30.89 -41.20 28.38
N GLU A 393 -29.97 -42.17 28.51
CA GLU A 393 -28.94 -42.48 27.51
C GLU A 393 -29.57 -42.89 26.17
N ASP A 394 -30.56 -43.79 26.19
CA ASP A 394 -31.26 -44.26 24.98
C ASP A 394 -31.91 -43.08 24.23
N ARG A 395 -32.53 -42.15 24.96
CA ARG A 395 -33.17 -40.95 24.38
C ARG A 395 -32.20 -39.91 23.87
N LEU A 396 -31.05 -39.75 24.54
CA LEU A 396 -29.99 -38.87 24.03
C LEU A 396 -29.44 -39.40 22.69
N LEU A 397 -29.31 -40.71 22.56
CA LEU A 397 -28.90 -41.35 21.30
C LEU A 397 -29.94 -41.14 20.20
N ALA A 398 -31.23 -41.31 20.50
CA ALA A 398 -32.32 -41.04 19.55
C ALA A 398 -32.36 -39.57 19.11
N LEU A 399 -32.19 -38.63 20.06
CA LEU A 399 -32.08 -37.21 19.74
C LEU A 399 -30.87 -36.92 18.85
N SER A 400 -29.71 -37.53 19.14
CA SER A 400 -28.49 -37.39 18.34
C SER A 400 -28.67 -37.95 16.93
N ALA A 401 -29.39 -39.06 16.77
CA ALA A 401 -29.71 -39.67 15.49
C ALA A 401 -30.55 -38.72 14.61
N ALA A 402 -31.64 -38.19 15.16
CA ALA A 402 -32.46 -37.19 14.46
C ALA A 402 -31.68 -35.89 14.17
N HIS A 403 -30.76 -35.48 15.06
CA HIS A 403 -29.89 -34.32 14.85
C HIS A 403 -28.89 -34.52 13.70
N ASN A 404 -28.37 -35.74 13.52
CA ASN A 404 -27.47 -36.07 12.42
C ASN A 404 -28.18 -36.00 11.06
N LEU A 405 -29.42 -36.52 10.97
CA LEU A 405 -30.24 -36.39 9.74
C LEU A 405 -30.47 -34.93 9.38
N LEU A 406 -30.81 -34.10 10.37
CA LEU A 406 -30.95 -32.66 10.15
C LEU A 406 -29.63 -31.99 9.75
N THR A 407 -28.49 -32.43 10.28
CA THR A 407 -27.19 -31.88 9.88
C THR A 407 -26.87 -32.17 8.41
N GLN A 408 -27.24 -33.35 7.92
CA GLN A 408 -27.01 -33.77 6.53
C GLN A 408 -27.89 -33.00 5.53
N SER A 409 -29.06 -32.54 5.95
CA SER A 409 -30.01 -31.74 5.16
C SER A 409 -29.94 -30.24 5.45
N SER A 410 -28.75 -29.74 5.80
CA SER A 410 -28.51 -28.31 6.08
C SER A 410 -29.41 -27.71 7.18
N TRP A 411 -29.88 -28.53 8.11
CA TRP A 411 -30.69 -28.18 9.28
C TRP A 411 -32.12 -27.71 8.98
N GLU A 412 -32.60 -27.89 7.76
CA GLU A 412 -33.88 -27.35 7.33
C GLU A 412 -35.01 -28.34 7.61
N ALA A 413 -34.88 -29.58 7.12
CA ALA A 413 -35.93 -30.59 7.26
C ALA A 413 -35.37 -32.02 7.24
N ALA A 414 -36.14 -32.98 7.74
CA ALA A 414 -35.83 -34.41 7.60
C ALA A 414 -37.06 -35.16 7.08
N ASP A 415 -36.86 -36.15 6.21
CA ASP A 415 -37.95 -36.96 5.67
C ASP A 415 -38.49 -37.95 6.72
N VAL A 416 -39.81 -38.12 6.77
CA VAL A 416 -40.48 -39.07 7.68
C VAL A 416 -39.99 -40.51 7.46
N GLY A 417 -39.79 -40.88 6.20
CA GLY A 417 -39.26 -42.19 5.81
C GLY A 417 -37.85 -42.42 6.33
N ASP A 418 -36.97 -41.42 6.25
CA ASP A 418 -35.60 -41.52 6.76
C ASP A 418 -35.56 -41.66 8.28
N LEU A 419 -36.42 -40.92 9.00
CA LEU A 419 -36.56 -41.05 10.45
C LEU A 419 -37.02 -42.46 10.86
N LEU A 420 -38.01 -43.03 10.16
CA LEU A 420 -38.49 -44.39 10.40
C LEU A 420 -37.44 -45.44 10.03
N ALA A 421 -36.78 -45.29 8.88
CA ALA A 421 -35.76 -46.21 8.41
C ALA A 421 -34.61 -46.31 9.41
N GLN A 422 -34.19 -45.18 10.00
CA GLN A 422 -33.14 -45.15 11.00
C GLN A 422 -33.53 -45.91 12.28
N GLU A 423 -34.73 -45.69 12.81
CA GLU A 423 -35.20 -46.35 14.04
C GLU A 423 -35.50 -47.85 13.84
N LEU A 424 -35.99 -48.23 12.66
CA LEU A 424 -36.41 -49.59 12.35
C LEU A 424 -35.31 -50.46 11.72
N ALA A 425 -34.16 -49.87 11.37
CA ALA A 425 -32.99 -50.56 10.81
C ALA A 425 -32.57 -51.85 11.54
N PRO A 426 -32.67 -51.96 12.88
CA PRO A 426 -32.28 -53.18 13.59
C PRO A 426 -33.21 -54.39 13.37
N TYR A 427 -34.40 -54.20 12.80
CA TYR A 427 -35.43 -55.25 12.71
C TYR A 427 -35.53 -55.85 11.28
N PRO A 428 -35.90 -57.13 11.14
CA PRO A 428 -36.01 -57.77 9.83
C PRO A 428 -37.05 -57.09 8.93
N ALA A 429 -36.69 -56.87 7.66
CA ALA A 429 -37.58 -56.24 6.68
C ALA A 429 -38.90 -57.02 6.46
N GLU A 430 -38.92 -58.32 6.73
CA GLU A 430 -40.14 -59.15 6.65
C GLU A 430 -41.15 -58.85 7.76
N GLN A 431 -40.69 -58.30 8.89
CA GLN A 431 -41.53 -57.93 10.03
C GLN A 431 -42.06 -56.50 9.93
N VAL A 432 -41.46 -55.65 9.10
CA VAL A 432 -41.70 -54.21 9.09
C VAL A 432 -42.08 -53.75 7.69
N SER A 433 -43.26 -53.16 7.56
CA SER A 433 -43.73 -52.53 6.31
C SER A 433 -43.97 -51.04 6.55
N VAL A 434 -43.23 -50.20 5.82
CA VAL A 434 -43.25 -48.74 5.90
C VAL A 434 -43.69 -48.22 4.54
N ALA A 435 -44.78 -47.43 4.48
CA ALA A 435 -45.31 -46.92 3.22
C ALA A 435 -45.94 -45.53 3.37
N GLY A 436 -45.45 -44.57 2.60
CA GLY A 436 -46.00 -43.22 2.52
C GLY A 436 -45.27 -42.39 1.46
N PRO A 437 -45.77 -41.19 1.13
CA PRO A 437 -45.08 -40.28 0.22
C PRO A 437 -43.82 -39.69 0.88
N SER A 438 -42.85 -39.24 0.09
CA SER A 438 -41.76 -38.42 0.62
C SER A 438 -42.37 -37.15 1.22
N LEU A 439 -42.05 -36.93 2.49
CA LEU A 439 -42.61 -35.88 3.31
C LEU A 439 -41.53 -35.35 4.24
N SER A 440 -40.98 -34.19 3.88
CA SER A 440 -39.98 -33.49 4.67
C SER A 440 -40.63 -32.66 5.78
N LEU A 441 -40.20 -32.88 7.01
CA LEU A 441 -40.66 -32.14 8.19
C LEU A 441 -39.61 -31.12 8.63
N PRO A 442 -40.00 -29.88 8.98
CA PRO A 442 -39.08 -28.89 9.52
C PRO A 442 -38.44 -29.40 10.83
N ALA A 443 -37.23 -28.92 11.12
CA ALA A 443 -36.37 -29.43 12.21
C ALA A 443 -37.09 -29.71 13.54
N ARG A 444 -37.98 -28.82 13.99
CA ARG A 444 -38.74 -29.01 15.23
C ARG A 444 -39.67 -30.22 15.16
N GLN A 445 -40.41 -30.38 14.06
CA GLN A 445 -41.34 -31.49 13.86
C GLN A 445 -40.59 -32.81 13.63
N ALA A 446 -39.46 -32.77 12.90
CA ALA A 446 -38.59 -33.92 12.71
C ALA A 446 -38.01 -34.46 14.04
N LEU A 447 -37.50 -33.59 14.92
CA LEU A 447 -36.98 -34.00 16.23
C LEU A 447 -38.08 -34.60 17.13
N ALA A 448 -39.26 -33.98 17.15
CA ALA A 448 -40.39 -34.48 17.94
C ALA A 448 -40.88 -35.84 17.43
N LEU A 449 -41.02 -36.00 16.10
CA LEU A 449 -41.48 -37.23 15.50
C LEU A 449 -40.44 -38.35 15.59
N GLY A 450 -39.14 -38.05 15.46
CA GLY A 450 -38.06 -39.01 15.69
C GLY A 450 -38.10 -39.59 17.11
N MET A 451 -38.32 -38.73 18.12
CA MET A 451 -38.53 -39.19 19.51
C MET A 451 -39.79 -40.06 19.67
N VAL A 452 -40.88 -39.74 18.97
CA VAL A 452 -42.09 -40.56 18.97
C VAL A 452 -41.82 -41.94 18.36
N PHE A 453 -41.15 -42.00 17.22
CA PHE A 453 -40.78 -43.26 16.56
C PHE A 453 -39.86 -44.11 17.42
N HIS A 454 -38.89 -43.49 18.09
CA HIS A 454 -38.01 -44.20 19.02
C HIS A 454 -38.79 -44.87 20.16
N GLU A 455 -39.71 -44.14 20.79
CA GLU A 455 -40.53 -44.67 21.88
C GLU A 455 -41.53 -45.75 21.40
N LEU A 456 -42.16 -45.56 20.24
CA LEU A 456 -43.07 -46.55 19.65
C LEU A 456 -42.30 -47.83 19.27
N THR A 457 -41.14 -47.70 18.65
CA THR A 457 -40.27 -48.83 18.29
C THR A 457 -39.82 -49.60 19.53
N THR A 458 -39.39 -48.88 20.57
CA THR A 458 -39.00 -49.48 21.85
C THR A 458 -40.16 -50.22 22.52
N ASN A 459 -41.38 -49.67 22.48
CA ASN A 459 -42.56 -50.33 23.01
C ASN A 459 -42.95 -51.58 22.21
N ALA A 460 -42.89 -51.50 20.88
CA ALA A 460 -43.14 -52.63 20.00
C ALA A 460 -42.16 -53.79 20.27
N ALA A 461 -40.88 -53.48 20.54
CA ALA A 461 -39.85 -54.47 20.84
C ALA A 461 -39.96 -55.08 22.24
N LYS A 462 -40.41 -54.31 23.25
CA LYS A 462 -40.51 -54.79 24.64
C LYS A 462 -41.84 -55.50 24.92
N TYR A 463 -42.93 -54.98 24.37
CA TYR A 463 -44.29 -55.36 24.77
C TYR A 463 -45.21 -55.71 23.59
N GLY A 464 -44.79 -55.41 22.36
CA GLY A 464 -45.66 -55.43 21.18
C GLY A 464 -45.22 -56.41 20.10
N ALA A 465 -45.51 -56.07 18.84
CA ALA A 465 -45.30 -56.97 17.70
C ALA A 465 -43.82 -57.39 17.53
N LEU A 466 -42.88 -56.45 17.67
CA LEU A 466 -41.45 -56.72 17.44
C LEU A 466 -40.79 -57.57 18.54
N ALA A 467 -41.50 -57.86 19.64
CA ALA A 467 -41.04 -58.77 20.69
C ALA A 467 -41.06 -60.26 20.24
N THR A 468 -41.72 -60.58 19.12
CA THR A 468 -41.94 -61.96 18.66
C THR A 468 -41.54 -62.15 17.20
N ALA A 469 -41.14 -63.37 16.82
CA ALA A 469 -40.75 -63.68 15.44
C ALA A 469 -41.92 -63.56 14.43
N THR A 470 -43.16 -63.76 14.89
CA THR A 470 -44.37 -63.72 14.04
C THR A 470 -45.00 -62.34 13.95
N GLY A 471 -44.55 -61.39 14.76
CA GLY A 471 -45.11 -60.05 14.77
C GLY A 471 -44.88 -59.30 13.46
N ARG A 472 -45.79 -58.38 13.17
CA ARG A 472 -45.76 -57.49 12.02
C ARG A 472 -46.08 -56.07 12.44
N LEU A 473 -45.24 -55.13 12.02
CA LEU A 473 -45.42 -53.70 12.15
C LEU A 473 -45.72 -53.10 10.78
N ASN A 474 -46.83 -52.37 10.67
CA ASN A 474 -47.19 -51.59 9.50
C ASN A 474 -47.26 -50.11 9.87
N VAL A 475 -46.45 -49.28 9.21
CA VAL A 475 -46.44 -47.83 9.38
C VAL A 475 -46.84 -47.18 8.07
N ARG A 476 -47.89 -46.38 8.10
CA ARG A 476 -48.38 -45.63 6.93
C ARG A 476 -48.55 -44.17 7.26
N TRP A 477 -48.17 -43.29 6.33
CA TRP A 477 -48.46 -41.87 6.46
C TRP A 477 -48.91 -41.24 5.15
N ALA A 478 -49.62 -40.13 5.27
CA ALA A 478 -50.07 -39.31 4.15
C ALA A 478 -50.17 -37.85 4.58
N SER A 479 -50.08 -36.95 3.59
CA SER A 479 -50.40 -35.53 3.74
C SER A 479 -51.78 -35.27 3.13
N LEU A 480 -52.71 -34.76 3.92
CA LEU A 480 -54.07 -34.43 3.49
C LEU A 480 -54.22 -32.91 3.42
N ASP A 481 -54.60 -32.39 2.25
CA ASP A 481 -54.98 -30.99 2.10
C ASP A 481 -56.43 -30.81 2.60
N ILE A 482 -56.59 -30.05 3.67
CA ILE A 482 -57.89 -29.74 4.27
C ILE A 482 -58.16 -28.28 3.93
N GLY A 483 -58.67 -28.05 2.71
CA GLY A 483 -58.70 -26.75 2.05
C GLY A 483 -58.91 -25.54 2.97
N GLY A 484 -57.93 -24.63 2.97
CA GLY A 484 -57.92 -23.38 3.74
C GLY A 484 -56.96 -23.37 4.94
N ASP A 485 -56.56 -24.55 5.43
CA ASP A 485 -55.60 -24.72 6.53
C ASP A 485 -54.29 -25.39 6.06
N ALA A 486 -53.26 -25.41 6.93
CA ALA A 486 -52.03 -26.13 6.65
C ALA A 486 -52.30 -27.63 6.46
N PRO A 487 -51.64 -28.30 5.49
CA PRO A 487 -51.90 -29.71 5.20
C PRO A 487 -51.64 -30.57 6.45
N LEU A 488 -52.47 -31.58 6.66
CA LEU A 488 -52.43 -32.41 7.85
C LEU A 488 -51.62 -33.69 7.58
N LEU A 489 -50.56 -33.89 8.35
CA LEU A 489 -49.91 -35.18 8.46
C LEU A 489 -50.86 -36.14 9.17
N THR A 490 -51.12 -37.27 8.53
CA THR A 490 -51.81 -38.42 9.13
C THR A 490 -50.87 -39.60 9.12
N LEU A 491 -50.61 -40.18 10.29
CA LEU A 491 -49.72 -41.32 10.46
C LEU A 491 -50.42 -42.41 11.26
N GLU A 492 -50.43 -43.63 10.72
CA GLU A 492 -50.94 -44.84 11.36
C GLU A 492 -49.77 -45.79 11.63
N TRP A 493 -49.59 -46.15 12.89
CA TRP A 493 -48.68 -47.19 13.37
C TRP A 493 -49.51 -48.38 13.85
N ARG A 494 -49.40 -49.52 13.18
CA ARG A 494 -50.22 -50.70 13.43
C ARG A 494 -49.36 -51.93 13.70
N GLU A 495 -49.56 -52.50 14.88
CA GLU A 495 -48.92 -53.72 15.32
C GLU A 495 -49.91 -54.89 15.26
N THR A 496 -49.45 -56.05 14.79
CA THR A 496 -50.24 -57.27 14.70
C THR A 496 -49.36 -58.50 14.94
N GLY A 497 -49.96 -59.62 15.35
CA GLY A 497 -49.23 -60.89 15.51
C GLY A 497 -48.24 -60.94 16.67
N GLY A 498 -48.29 -59.95 17.57
CA GLY A 498 -47.53 -59.88 18.81
C GLY A 498 -48.29 -60.46 20.02
N PRO A 499 -47.76 -60.27 21.25
CA PRO A 499 -48.45 -60.65 22.49
C PRO A 499 -49.81 -59.97 22.63
N LYS A 500 -50.74 -60.58 23.38
CA LYS A 500 -52.05 -59.98 23.64
C LYS A 500 -51.89 -58.64 24.36
N VAL A 501 -52.41 -57.58 23.75
CA VAL A 501 -52.34 -56.22 24.29
C VAL A 501 -53.64 -55.87 25.02
N SER A 502 -53.51 -55.24 26.19
CA SER A 502 -54.62 -54.64 26.93
C SER A 502 -54.28 -53.20 27.33
N PRO A 503 -55.27 -52.31 27.50
CA PRO A 503 -55.03 -50.96 27.99
C PRO A 503 -54.20 -50.97 29.28
N PRO A 504 -53.10 -50.19 29.37
CA PRO A 504 -52.25 -50.20 30.55
C PRO A 504 -52.96 -49.53 31.74
N ALA A 505 -52.88 -50.14 32.93
CA ALA A 505 -53.48 -49.60 34.15
C ALA A 505 -52.89 -48.25 34.59
N ARG A 506 -51.66 -47.93 34.14
CA ARG A 506 -51.02 -46.63 34.29
C ARG A 506 -50.30 -46.27 33.01
N ALA A 507 -50.39 -45.01 32.59
CA ALA A 507 -49.60 -44.50 31.47
C ALA A 507 -48.10 -44.56 31.82
N GLY A 508 -47.40 -45.51 31.23
CA GLY A 508 -45.96 -45.63 31.30
C GLY A 508 -45.27 -44.37 30.78
N PHE A 509 -43.99 -44.22 31.11
CA PHE A 509 -43.22 -43.05 30.71
C PHE A 509 -43.31 -42.78 29.19
N GLY A 510 -43.06 -43.79 28.35
CA GLY A 510 -43.02 -43.62 26.89
C GLY A 510 -44.34 -43.12 26.31
N SER A 511 -45.47 -43.64 26.80
CA SER A 511 -46.80 -43.17 26.40
C SER A 511 -47.08 -41.70 26.76
N ARG A 512 -46.50 -41.20 27.86
CA ARG A 512 -46.60 -39.77 28.24
C ARG A 512 -45.72 -38.89 27.39
N LEU A 513 -44.52 -39.35 27.01
CA LEU A 513 -43.63 -38.61 26.10
C LEU A 513 -44.25 -38.54 24.71
N VAL A 514 -44.70 -39.66 24.15
CA VAL A 514 -45.39 -39.70 22.84
C VAL A 514 -46.57 -38.74 22.82
N LYS A 515 -47.40 -38.76 23.87
CA LYS A 515 -48.51 -37.82 24.02
C LYS A 515 -48.04 -36.36 24.06
N SER A 516 -47.04 -36.05 24.88
CA SER A 516 -46.51 -34.68 25.00
C SER A 516 -45.88 -34.18 23.69
N SER A 517 -45.09 -35.00 23.01
CA SER A 517 -44.44 -34.63 21.74
C SER A 517 -45.47 -34.42 20.63
N VAL A 518 -46.52 -35.25 20.56
CA VAL A 518 -47.60 -35.06 19.58
C VAL A 518 -48.43 -33.82 19.92
N GLU A 519 -48.93 -33.68 21.15
CA GLU A 519 -49.86 -32.62 21.51
C GLU A 519 -49.19 -31.24 21.64
N GLN A 520 -47.94 -31.17 22.13
CA GLN A 520 -47.25 -29.91 22.40
C GLN A 520 -46.27 -29.49 21.30
N ASP A 521 -45.44 -30.42 20.81
CA ASP A 521 -44.39 -30.09 19.84
C ASP A 521 -44.89 -30.17 18.40
N LEU A 522 -45.69 -31.19 18.06
CA LEU A 522 -46.34 -31.30 16.76
C LEU A 522 -47.68 -30.53 16.69
N ARG A 523 -48.22 -30.09 17.84
CA ARG A 523 -49.55 -29.45 17.95
C ARG A 523 -50.67 -30.30 17.33
N GLY A 524 -50.56 -31.61 17.49
CA GLY A 524 -51.42 -32.61 16.88
C GLY A 524 -52.33 -33.32 17.87
N LYS A 525 -53.02 -34.35 17.37
CA LYS A 525 -53.87 -35.28 18.12
C LYS A 525 -53.25 -36.68 18.08
N LEU A 526 -53.32 -37.37 19.21
CA LEU A 526 -52.88 -38.75 19.37
C LEU A 526 -54.08 -39.63 19.75
N ALA A 527 -54.30 -40.71 19.01
CA ALA A 527 -55.25 -41.77 19.36
C ALA A 527 -54.52 -43.11 19.50
N LEU A 528 -54.74 -43.79 20.62
CA LEU A 528 -54.15 -45.10 20.92
C LEU A 528 -55.29 -46.11 21.17
N GLU A 529 -55.33 -47.16 20.35
CA GLU A 529 -56.31 -48.25 20.44
C GLU A 529 -55.58 -49.56 20.79
N PHE A 530 -55.85 -50.06 21.99
CA PHE A 530 -55.26 -51.30 22.50
C PHE A 530 -56.20 -52.48 22.18
N ASN A 531 -55.99 -53.13 21.03
CA ASN A 531 -56.75 -54.32 20.64
C ASN A 531 -56.03 -55.59 21.11
N PRO A 532 -56.75 -56.67 21.49
CA PRO A 532 -56.10 -57.93 21.86
C PRO A 532 -55.18 -58.53 20.78
N ALA A 533 -55.38 -58.14 19.51
CA ALA A 533 -54.57 -58.55 18.37
C ALA A 533 -53.33 -57.67 18.12
N GLY A 534 -53.21 -56.51 18.81
CA GLY A 534 -52.10 -55.58 18.69
C GLY A 534 -52.51 -54.10 18.88
N LEU A 535 -51.51 -53.21 18.87
CA LEU A 535 -51.68 -51.76 19.05
C LEU A 535 -51.99 -51.05 17.72
N VAL A 536 -52.92 -50.11 17.73
CA VAL A 536 -53.07 -49.11 16.65
C VAL A 536 -52.86 -47.72 17.25
N CYS A 537 -51.90 -46.98 16.71
CA CYS A 537 -51.60 -45.61 17.07
C CYS A 537 -51.83 -44.70 15.86
N ARG A 538 -52.68 -43.69 16.00
CA ARG A 538 -52.94 -42.68 14.97
C ARG A 538 -52.44 -41.32 15.45
N ILE A 539 -51.66 -40.64 14.62
CA ILE A 539 -51.14 -39.31 14.86
C ILE A 539 -51.65 -38.40 13.74
N GLU A 540 -52.24 -37.28 14.13
CA GLU A 540 -52.69 -36.23 13.23
C GLU A 540 -52.01 -34.93 13.63
N ALA A 541 -51.24 -34.30 12.75
CA ALA A 541 -50.54 -33.06 13.08
C ALA A 541 -50.52 -32.07 11.90
N PRO A 542 -50.72 -30.77 12.13
CA PRO A 542 -50.59 -29.78 11.06
C PRO A 542 -49.14 -29.69 10.59
N LEU A 543 -48.89 -29.79 9.29
CA LEU A 543 -47.58 -29.59 8.71
C LEU A 543 -47.21 -28.12 8.79
N GLN A 544 -46.07 -27.82 9.39
CA GLN A 544 -45.55 -26.45 9.39
C GLN A 544 -44.76 -26.22 8.10
N SER A 545 -44.81 -25.00 7.58
CA SER A 545 -43.99 -24.62 6.44
C SER A 545 -42.52 -24.79 6.80
N ILE A 546 -41.76 -25.40 5.90
CA ILE A 546 -40.31 -25.31 5.93
C ILE A 546 -39.98 -23.84 5.65
N PRO A 547 -39.21 -23.15 6.50
CA PRO A 547 -38.88 -21.75 6.27
C PRO A 547 -38.23 -21.60 4.89
N GLU A 548 -38.92 -20.94 3.96
CA GLU A 548 -38.31 -20.58 2.67
C GLU A 548 -37.18 -19.57 2.95
N ARG A 549 -36.00 -19.79 2.38
CA ARG A 549 -35.01 -18.71 2.33
C ARG A 549 -35.61 -17.57 1.53
N GLU A 550 -35.72 -16.40 2.16
CA GLU A 550 -35.59 -15.16 1.42
C GLU A 550 -34.29 -15.27 0.62
N THR A 551 -34.45 -15.45 -0.69
CA THR A 551 -33.35 -15.49 -1.65
C THR A 551 -32.85 -14.05 -1.84
N THR A 552 -32.38 -13.41 -0.77
CA THR A 552 -31.78 -12.09 -0.81
C THR A 552 -30.29 -12.27 -0.69
N PHE A 553 -29.65 -12.63 -1.80
CA PHE A 553 -28.27 -12.26 -2.17
C PHE A 553 -28.04 -12.75 -3.59
N GLY A 554 -28.77 -12.14 -4.54
CA GLY A 554 -28.31 -12.08 -5.92
C GLY A 554 -27.09 -11.17 -5.97
N LEU A 555 -26.00 -11.72 -6.51
CA LEU A 555 -24.76 -11.02 -6.85
C LEU A 555 -25.01 -9.90 -7.86
#